data_AF-A0A2V9CVV8-F1
#
_entry.id   AF-A0A2V9CVV8-F1
#
_cell.length_a   1.000
_cell.length_b   1.000
_cell.length_c   1.000
_cell.angle_alpha   90.00
_cell.angle_beta   90.00
_cell.angle_gamma   90.00
#
_symmetry.space_group_name_H-M   'P 1'
#
loop_
_entity.id
_entity.type
_entity.pdbx_description
1 polymer ?
#
loop_
_entity_poly.entity_id
_entity_poly.type
_entity_poly.pdbx_seq_one_letter_code
_entity_poly.pdbx_strand_id
1 'polypeptide(L)'
;MPKFEPPPLTDPRRAPRYYFGGAAELTDLESGPMIVALVRTLSLFGCFVKTRSFQMGAKVKLTITDSGSHFSTLGRVANQRDDGVGIEFTDLGPIDRAGLEERLAELAETGKVTTRLTPEPLTLPSAQVSPSTGVHTSGVLVVDDHDVTRSTIQSFLRLNSVPVCGEAENGQQAVEKVQELRPEVVLLDIDMPVMNGIQAAYEIRRISPSTKILFFTIHNNEAISGARLMGAEGYVTKSAAGTELIPALRRLIQAKY
;
A
#
# COMPACT_ATOMS: atom_id res chain seq x y z
N MET A 1 -25.74 -26.30 29.78
CA MET A 1 -24.86 -26.14 28.61
C MET A 1 -23.65 -25.34 29.07
N PRO A 2 -22.45 -25.93 29.19
CA PRO A 2 -21.27 -25.14 29.51
C PRO A 2 -21.01 -24.18 28.34
N LYS A 3 -20.90 -22.89 28.66
CA LYS A 3 -20.49 -21.88 27.69
C LYS A 3 -19.12 -22.30 27.15
N PHE A 4 -19.00 -22.38 25.83
CA PHE A 4 -17.71 -22.55 25.18
C PHE A 4 -16.88 -21.30 25.50
N GLU A 5 -16.05 -21.39 26.53
CA GLU A 5 -15.04 -20.38 26.84
C GLU A 5 -13.83 -20.70 25.94
N PRO A 6 -13.49 -19.81 24.99
CA PRO A 6 -12.33 -20.03 24.15
C PRO A 6 -11.08 -20.13 25.03
N PRO A 7 -10.14 -21.04 24.72
CA PRO A 7 -8.94 -21.21 25.52
C PRO A 7 -8.19 -19.87 25.63
N PRO A 8 -7.61 -19.56 26.79
CA PRO A 8 -6.92 -18.29 26.99
C PRO A 8 -5.81 -18.15 25.93
N LEU A 9 -5.78 -16.99 25.27
CA LEU A 9 -4.80 -16.59 24.25
C LEU A 9 -3.42 -16.40 24.91
N THR A 10 -2.79 -17.49 25.38
CA THR A 10 -1.49 -17.46 26.10
C THR A 10 -0.32 -17.98 25.28
N ASP A 11 -0.54 -18.48 24.05
CA ASP A 11 0.53 -18.84 23.12
C ASP A 11 0.60 -17.82 21.97
N PRO A 12 1.59 -16.90 21.98
CA PRO A 12 1.81 -15.92 20.90
C PRO A 12 1.91 -16.54 19.51
N ARG A 13 2.31 -17.82 19.41
CA ARG A 13 2.43 -18.55 18.14
C ARG A 13 1.10 -19.09 17.61
N ARG A 14 0.06 -19.12 18.45
CA ARG A 14 -1.29 -19.60 18.10
C ARG A 14 -2.32 -18.48 18.01
N ALA A 15 -1.94 -17.24 18.29
CA ALA A 15 -2.82 -16.10 18.14
C ALA A 15 -3.26 -15.94 16.68
N PRO A 16 -4.55 -15.65 16.43
CA PRO A 16 -5.05 -15.42 15.07
C PRO A 16 -4.33 -14.22 14.44
N ARG A 17 -3.90 -14.41 13.19
CA ARG A 17 -3.23 -13.40 12.38
C ARG A 17 -4.17 -12.94 11.28
N TYR A 18 -4.40 -11.65 11.23
CA TYR A 18 -5.32 -11.01 10.31
C TYR A 18 -4.51 -10.32 9.22
N TYR A 19 -4.99 -10.37 7.98
CA TYR A 19 -4.42 -9.52 6.96
C TYR A 19 -4.62 -8.07 7.34
N PHE A 20 -3.53 -7.34 7.34
CA PHE A 20 -3.49 -5.93 7.62
C PHE A 20 -2.95 -5.24 6.37
N GLY A 21 -3.53 -4.11 6.01
CA GLY A 21 -3.18 -3.37 4.79
C GLY A 21 -2.52 -2.02 5.08
N GLY A 22 -2.31 -1.71 6.37
CA GLY A 22 -1.76 -0.45 6.81
C GLY A 22 -0.22 -0.41 6.76
N ALA A 23 0.30 0.81 6.80
CA ALA A 23 1.72 1.06 6.95
C ALA A 23 2.09 1.10 8.43
N ALA A 24 3.31 0.69 8.74
CA ALA A 24 3.94 0.98 10.01
C ALA A 24 5.20 1.79 9.80
N GLU A 25 5.40 2.77 10.66
CA GLU A 25 6.70 3.40 10.88
C GLU A 25 7.50 2.50 11.83
N LEU A 26 8.72 2.19 11.42
CA LEU A 26 9.67 1.38 12.18
C LEU A 26 10.92 2.21 12.41
N THR A 27 11.22 2.50 13.67
CA THR A 27 12.46 3.15 14.07
C THR A 27 13.38 2.12 14.71
N ASP A 28 14.59 1.96 14.16
CA ASP A 28 15.63 1.20 14.85
C ASP A 28 16.08 1.97 16.10
N LEU A 29 15.98 1.34 17.27
CA LEU A 29 16.38 1.98 18.53
C LEU A 29 17.89 2.09 18.71
N GLU A 30 18.68 1.34 17.94
CA GLU A 30 20.14 1.36 18.00
C GLU A 30 20.75 2.24 16.92
N SER A 31 20.25 2.16 15.68
CA SER A 31 20.81 2.93 14.56
C SER A 31 20.14 4.28 14.33
N GLY A 32 18.88 4.46 14.76
CA GLY A 32 18.13 5.73 14.65
C GLY A 32 17.38 6.05 13.34
N PRO A 33 17.61 5.42 12.15
CA PRO A 33 16.79 5.70 10.98
C PRO A 33 15.39 5.11 11.17
N MET A 34 14.39 5.90 10.80
CA MET A 34 13.00 5.50 10.67
C MET A 34 12.74 5.05 9.24
N ILE A 35 12.04 3.92 9.07
CA ILE A 35 11.55 3.45 7.78
C ILE A 35 10.04 3.19 7.85
N VAL A 36 9.34 3.40 6.75
CA VAL A 36 7.92 3.02 6.64
C VAL A 36 7.84 1.71 5.89
N ALA A 37 7.16 0.71 6.44
CA ALA A 37 6.98 -0.60 5.81
C ALA A 37 5.52 -1.06 5.90
N LEU A 38 5.10 -1.82 4.88
CA LEU A 38 3.74 -2.37 4.83
C LEU A 38 3.62 -3.54 5.81
N VAL A 39 2.62 -3.49 6.69
CA VAL A 39 2.31 -4.58 7.62
C VAL A 39 1.35 -5.54 6.90
N ARG A 40 1.82 -6.72 6.51
CA ARG A 40 1.05 -7.74 5.77
C ARG A 40 0.06 -8.48 6.67
N THR A 41 0.51 -8.81 7.88
CA THR A 41 -0.33 -9.51 8.86
C THR A 41 -0.12 -8.90 10.23
N LEU A 42 -1.19 -8.78 11.00
CA LEU A 42 -1.18 -8.24 12.35
C LEU A 42 -1.86 -9.22 13.32
N SER A 43 -1.36 -9.26 14.55
CA SER A 43 -1.91 -10.00 15.67
C SER A 43 -1.61 -9.25 16.96
N LEU A 44 -2.21 -9.70 18.07
CA LEU A 44 -1.98 -9.10 19.39
C LEU A 44 -0.51 -9.17 19.86
N PHE A 45 0.28 -10.08 19.31
CA PHE A 45 1.66 -10.34 19.76
C PHE A 45 2.72 -9.97 18.73
N GLY A 46 2.33 -9.45 17.57
CA GLY A 46 3.29 -9.17 16.52
C GLY A 46 2.69 -8.96 15.16
N CYS A 47 3.55 -8.54 14.25
CA CYS A 47 3.20 -8.27 12.87
C CYS A 47 4.25 -8.82 11.90
N PHE A 48 3.89 -8.91 10.63
CA PHE A 48 4.85 -9.15 9.56
C PHE A 48 4.91 -7.92 8.67
N VAL A 49 6.10 -7.35 8.50
CA VAL A 49 6.32 -6.15 7.68
C VAL A 49 7.15 -6.48 6.45
N LYS A 50 6.77 -5.92 5.31
CA LYS A 50 7.53 -6.06 4.05
C LYS A 50 8.71 -5.11 4.01
N THR A 51 9.80 -5.49 4.67
CA THR A 51 11.08 -4.78 4.62
C THR A 51 12.24 -5.75 4.84
N ARG A 52 13.40 -5.44 4.26
CA ARG A 52 14.67 -6.18 4.46
C ARG A 52 15.69 -5.39 5.29
N SER A 53 15.31 -4.21 5.76
CA SER A 53 16.24 -3.23 6.33
C SER A 53 16.66 -3.53 7.78
N PHE A 54 16.05 -4.50 8.45
CA PHE A 54 16.36 -4.84 9.84
C PHE A 54 16.99 -6.22 9.97
N GLN A 55 17.98 -6.33 10.85
CA GLN A 55 18.65 -7.58 11.20
C GLN A 55 17.83 -8.35 12.25
N MET A 56 17.98 -9.67 12.26
CA MET A 56 17.37 -10.52 13.29
C MET A 56 17.84 -10.09 14.69
N GLY A 57 16.91 -9.94 15.62
CA GLY A 57 17.18 -9.48 16.98
C GLY A 57 17.16 -7.96 17.17
N ALA A 58 17.08 -7.17 16.10
CA ALA A 58 16.99 -5.71 16.20
C ALA A 58 15.76 -5.28 17.02
N LYS A 59 15.95 -4.29 17.90
CA LYS A 59 14.86 -3.67 18.67
C LYS A 59 14.31 -2.49 17.90
N VAL A 60 13.02 -2.52 17.63
CA VAL A 60 12.35 -1.52 16.80
C VAL A 60 11.19 -0.91 17.56
N LYS A 61 10.99 0.39 17.42
CA LYS A 61 9.72 1.04 17.75
C LYS A 61 8.82 0.94 16.52
N LEU A 62 7.64 0.35 16.68
CA LEU A 62 6.63 0.20 15.66
C LEU A 62 5.48 1.18 15.95
N THR A 63 5.07 1.93 14.95
CA THR A 63 3.91 2.81 15.03
C THR A 63 3.02 2.53 13.82
N ILE A 64 1.78 2.13 14.07
CA ILE A 64 0.82 1.83 13.01
C ILE A 64 -0.27 2.90 13.04
N THR A 65 -0.55 3.47 11.87
CA THR A 65 -1.61 4.46 11.66
C THR A 65 -2.56 3.95 10.58
N ASP A 66 -3.83 3.77 10.92
CA ASP A 66 -4.83 3.20 10.01
C ASP A 66 -6.24 3.72 10.33
N SER A 67 -6.92 4.28 9.34
CA SER A 67 -8.31 4.78 9.42
C SER A 67 -8.66 5.59 10.68
N GLY A 68 -7.72 6.43 11.17
CA GLY A 68 -7.92 7.28 12.36
C GLY A 68 -7.49 6.65 13.69
N SER A 69 -7.07 5.39 13.69
CA SER A 69 -6.46 4.73 14.84
C SER A 69 -4.93 4.80 14.76
N HIS A 70 -4.31 5.06 15.91
CA HIS A 70 -2.86 5.10 16.08
C HIS A 70 -2.48 4.23 17.26
N PHE A 71 -1.56 3.30 17.08
CA PHE A 71 -0.99 2.54 18.18
C PHE A 71 0.52 2.38 18.00
N SER A 72 1.25 2.50 19.10
CA SER A 72 2.70 2.38 19.14
C SER A 72 3.14 1.28 20.09
N THR A 73 4.16 0.51 19.70
CA THR A 73 4.68 -0.60 20.49
C THR A 73 6.17 -0.79 20.24
N LEU A 74 6.89 -1.29 21.24
CA LEU A 74 8.24 -1.80 21.03
C LEU A 74 8.17 -3.25 20.60
N GLY A 75 9.00 -3.61 19.64
CA GLY A 75 9.12 -4.97 19.17
C GLY A 75 10.55 -5.39 18.89
N ARG A 76 10.71 -6.68 18.66
CA ARG A 76 11.97 -7.30 18.27
C ARG A 76 11.78 -8.07 16.98
N VAL A 77 12.73 -7.94 16.06
CA VAL A 77 12.76 -8.76 14.85
C VAL A 77 13.01 -10.22 15.23
N ALA A 78 11.96 -11.04 15.15
CA ALA A 78 11.96 -12.43 15.57
C ALA A 78 12.21 -13.41 14.41
N ASN A 79 11.89 -13.01 13.17
CA ASN A 79 12.26 -13.76 11.98
C ASN A 79 12.46 -12.85 10.77
N GLN A 80 13.19 -13.36 9.79
CA GLN A 80 13.41 -12.72 8.50
C GLN A 80 13.11 -13.74 7.40
N ARG A 81 12.42 -13.29 6.36
CA ARG A 81 12.06 -14.06 5.16
C ARG A 81 12.46 -13.27 3.93
N ASP A 82 12.37 -13.92 2.76
CA ASP A 82 12.75 -13.31 1.50
C ASP A 82 11.99 -12.00 1.20
N ASP A 83 10.74 -11.85 1.67
CA ASP A 83 9.91 -10.67 1.38
C ASP A 83 9.62 -9.77 2.59
N GLY A 84 10.22 -10.02 3.76
CA GLY A 84 9.94 -9.21 4.95
C GLY A 84 10.52 -9.72 6.26
N VAL A 85 10.17 -9.04 7.35
CA VAL A 85 10.55 -9.40 8.72
C VAL A 85 9.31 -9.56 9.61
N GLY A 86 9.33 -10.57 10.46
CA GLY A 86 8.36 -10.76 11.53
C GLY A 86 8.84 -10.06 12.80
N ILE A 87 7.99 -9.20 13.33
CA ILE A 87 8.24 -8.43 14.55
C ILE A 87 7.34 -8.97 15.64
N GLU A 88 7.95 -9.35 16.75
CA GLU A 88 7.28 -9.74 17.98
C GLU A 88 7.15 -8.51 18.88
N PHE A 89 5.96 -8.24 19.41
CA PHE A 89 5.74 -7.13 20.32
C PHE A 89 6.30 -7.48 21.69
N THR A 90 7.19 -6.64 22.19
CA THR A 90 7.87 -6.82 23.49
C THR A 90 7.31 -5.89 24.55
N ASP A 91 6.77 -4.74 24.15
CA ASP A 91 6.16 -3.77 25.06
C ASP A 91 5.00 -3.05 24.37
N LEU A 92 3.77 -3.40 24.77
CA LEU A 92 2.53 -2.83 24.25
C LEU A 92 1.75 -2.26 25.44
N GLY A 93 1.65 -0.94 25.47
CA GLY A 93 0.94 -0.23 26.54
C GLY A 93 -0.55 -0.58 26.57
N PRO A 94 -1.24 -0.42 27.72
CA PRO A 94 -2.64 -0.81 27.85
C PRO A 94 -3.59 -0.04 26.92
N ILE A 95 -3.27 1.23 26.59
CA ILE A 95 -4.04 2.05 25.65
C ILE A 95 -3.86 1.52 24.21
N ASP A 96 -2.61 1.35 23.78
CA ASP A 96 -2.26 0.81 22.47
C ASP A 96 -2.81 -0.61 22.27
N ARG A 97 -2.83 -1.41 23.34
CA ARG A 97 -3.42 -2.75 23.34
C ARG A 97 -4.91 -2.73 23.08
N ALA A 98 -5.65 -1.84 23.74
CA ALA A 98 -7.09 -1.70 23.53
C ALA A 98 -7.41 -1.30 22.07
N GLY A 99 -6.68 -0.31 21.53
CA GLY A 99 -6.84 0.11 20.13
C GLY A 99 -6.46 -0.99 19.13
N LEU A 100 -5.43 -1.79 19.42
CA LEU A 100 -5.07 -2.95 18.62
C LEU A 100 -6.16 -4.04 18.67
N GLU A 101 -6.67 -4.37 19.86
CA GLU A 101 -7.74 -5.37 20.01
C GLU A 101 -9.02 -4.98 19.27
N GLU A 102 -9.42 -3.71 19.36
CA GLU A 102 -10.56 -3.15 18.62
C GLU A 102 -10.36 -3.29 17.10
N ARG A 103 -9.19 -2.89 16.59
CA ARG A 103 -8.88 -3.02 15.16
C ARG A 103 -8.83 -4.47 14.70
N LEU A 104 -8.29 -5.38 15.52
CA LEU A 104 -8.27 -6.81 15.21
C LEU A 104 -9.67 -7.42 15.19
N ALA A 105 -10.60 -6.93 16.02
CA ALA A 105 -12.00 -7.35 16.00
C ALA A 105 -12.68 -6.92 14.68
N GLU A 106 -12.49 -5.68 14.25
CA GLU A 106 -13.00 -5.19 12.96
C GLU A 106 -12.45 -6.02 11.78
N LEU A 107 -11.16 -6.33 11.79
CA LEU A 107 -10.55 -7.17 10.76
C LEU A 107 -11.08 -8.60 10.77
N ALA A 108 -11.43 -9.13 11.95
CA ALA A 108 -12.05 -10.44 12.08
C ALA A 108 -13.45 -10.48 11.44
N GLU A 109 -14.24 -9.42 11.61
CA GLU A 109 -15.57 -9.29 11.00
C GLU A 109 -15.53 -9.24 9.47
N THR A 110 -14.44 -8.69 8.89
CA THR A 110 -14.24 -8.68 7.43
C THR A 110 -13.81 -10.03 6.82
N GLY A 111 -13.60 -11.07 7.64
CA GLY A 111 -13.34 -12.44 7.18
C GLY A 111 -11.93 -12.71 6.61
N LYS A 112 -10.99 -11.76 6.66
CA LYS A 112 -9.61 -11.92 6.15
C LYS A 112 -8.67 -12.57 7.17
N VAL A 113 -9.05 -13.73 7.71
CA VAL A 113 -8.30 -14.45 8.75
C VAL A 113 -7.33 -15.45 8.12
N THR A 114 -6.06 -15.44 8.55
CA THR A 114 -5.10 -16.49 8.19
C THR A 114 -4.93 -17.45 9.37
N THR A 115 -5.44 -18.67 9.24
CA THR A 115 -5.08 -19.75 10.15
C THR A 115 -4.16 -20.70 9.39
N ARG A 116 -2.86 -20.58 9.67
CA ARG A 116 -1.73 -21.38 9.19
C ARG A 116 -1.02 -20.90 7.92
N LEU A 117 0.30 -20.77 8.08
CA LEU A 117 1.31 -20.76 7.04
C LEU A 117 1.41 -22.17 6.43
N THR A 118 0.75 -22.40 5.31
CA THR A 118 1.18 -23.41 4.33
C THR A 118 1.11 -22.78 2.94
N PRO A 119 2.14 -22.94 2.09
CA PRO A 119 2.07 -22.50 0.71
C PRO A 119 1.21 -23.49 -0.06
N GLU A 120 -0.01 -23.09 -0.45
CA GLU A 120 -0.78 -23.85 -1.42
C GLU A 120 -0.30 -23.46 -2.83
N PRO A 121 0.00 -24.41 -3.72
CA PRO A 121 0.39 -24.09 -5.08
C PRO A 121 -0.81 -23.54 -5.85
N LEU A 122 -0.67 -22.32 -6.37
CA LEU A 122 -1.58 -21.74 -7.35
C LEU A 122 -1.62 -22.65 -8.58
N THR A 123 -2.65 -23.48 -8.67
CA THR A 123 -3.02 -24.10 -9.93
C THR A 123 -3.80 -23.05 -10.71
N LEU A 124 -3.20 -22.52 -11.78
CA LEU A 124 -3.90 -21.63 -12.71
C LEU A 124 -5.00 -22.44 -13.41
N PRO A 125 -6.27 -22.01 -13.39
CA PRO A 125 -7.23 -22.50 -14.35
C PRO A 125 -6.85 -21.97 -15.74
N SER A 126 -6.50 -22.88 -16.63
CA SER A 126 -6.34 -22.64 -18.06
C SER A 126 -7.66 -22.15 -18.65
N ALA A 127 -7.83 -20.83 -18.74
CA ALA A 127 -8.89 -20.22 -19.53
C ALA A 127 -8.25 -19.49 -20.71
N GLN A 128 -8.43 -20.05 -21.90
CA GLN A 128 -8.16 -19.37 -23.15
C GLN A 128 -9.02 -18.11 -23.21
N VAL A 129 -8.41 -16.95 -23.47
CA VAL A 129 -9.14 -15.73 -23.82
C VAL A 129 -8.60 -15.23 -25.15
N SER A 130 -9.46 -15.36 -26.17
CA SER A 130 -9.29 -14.75 -27.48
C SER A 130 -9.19 -13.22 -27.36
N PRO A 131 -8.39 -12.55 -28.20
CA PRO A 131 -8.30 -11.09 -28.16
C PRO A 131 -9.56 -10.46 -28.75
N SER A 132 -10.43 -9.91 -27.90
CA SER A 132 -11.47 -8.97 -28.33
C SER A 132 -10.87 -7.57 -28.47
N THR A 133 -10.83 -7.08 -29.70
CA THR A 133 -10.50 -5.73 -30.13
C THR A 133 -11.47 -4.71 -29.52
N GLY A 134 -11.16 -4.23 -28.32
CA GLY A 134 -11.65 -2.96 -27.79
C GLY A 134 -10.63 -1.87 -28.10
N VAL A 135 -11.08 -0.68 -28.52
CA VAL A 135 -10.21 0.46 -28.79
C VAL A 135 -9.39 0.76 -27.53
N HIS A 136 -8.09 0.48 -27.58
CA HIS A 136 -7.15 0.76 -26.51
C HIS A 136 -6.93 2.27 -26.43
N THR A 137 -7.58 2.94 -25.49
CA THR A 137 -7.30 4.36 -25.21
C THR A 137 -6.06 4.47 -24.32
N SER A 138 -4.90 4.09 -24.88
CA SER A 138 -3.59 4.24 -24.24
C SER A 138 -3.38 5.70 -23.82
N GLY A 139 -3.34 5.98 -22.52
CA GLY A 139 -3.22 7.34 -22.00
C GLY A 139 -2.97 7.40 -20.50
N VAL A 140 -2.98 8.62 -19.98
CA VAL A 140 -2.80 8.93 -18.56
C VAL A 140 -4.15 8.98 -17.86
N LEU A 141 -4.30 8.24 -16.76
CA LEU A 141 -5.41 8.40 -15.81
C LEU A 141 -5.00 9.43 -14.75
N VAL A 142 -5.77 10.51 -14.59
CA VAL A 142 -5.49 11.57 -13.61
C VAL A 142 -6.30 11.34 -12.34
N VAL A 143 -5.65 11.22 -11.18
CA VAL A 143 -6.30 10.89 -9.91
C VAL A 143 -5.91 11.91 -8.85
N ASP A 144 -6.90 12.68 -8.40
CA ASP A 144 -6.75 13.75 -7.41
C ASP A 144 -8.14 14.06 -6.82
N ASP A 145 -8.26 14.32 -5.53
CA ASP A 145 -9.54 14.60 -4.88
C ASP A 145 -10.06 16.02 -5.15
N HIS A 146 -9.22 16.91 -5.69
CA HIS A 146 -9.59 18.28 -6.01
C HIS A 146 -9.89 18.49 -7.50
N ASP A 147 -11.14 18.82 -7.83
CA ASP A 147 -11.62 19.05 -9.20
C ASP A 147 -10.79 20.09 -9.99
N VAL A 148 -10.40 21.18 -9.33
CA VAL A 148 -9.59 22.26 -9.92
C VAL A 148 -8.20 21.74 -10.32
N THR A 149 -7.61 20.89 -9.49
CA THR A 149 -6.30 20.28 -9.73
C THR A 149 -6.39 19.33 -10.93
N ARG A 150 -7.39 18.43 -10.95
CA ARG A 150 -7.61 17.53 -12.10
C ARG A 150 -7.79 18.30 -13.40
N SER A 151 -8.62 19.33 -13.41
CA SER A 151 -8.89 20.17 -14.59
C SER A 151 -7.63 20.88 -15.10
N THR A 152 -6.81 21.39 -14.18
CA THR A 152 -5.55 22.08 -14.49
C THR A 152 -4.53 21.11 -15.07
N ILE A 153 -4.35 19.95 -14.45
CA ILE A 153 -3.46 18.89 -14.94
C ILE A 153 -3.90 18.43 -16.32
N GLN A 154 -5.18 18.12 -16.52
CA GLN A 154 -5.68 17.66 -17.81
C GLN A 154 -5.42 18.69 -18.91
N SER A 155 -5.65 19.97 -18.63
CA SER A 155 -5.35 21.06 -19.56
C SER A 155 -3.86 21.11 -19.89
N PHE A 156 -3.01 21.01 -18.88
CA PHE A 156 -1.55 20.98 -19.04
C PHE A 156 -1.06 19.77 -19.85
N LEU A 157 -1.61 18.58 -19.62
CA LEU A 157 -1.31 17.36 -20.38
C LEU A 157 -1.75 17.49 -21.84
N ARG A 158 -2.96 18.02 -22.10
CA ARG A 158 -3.48 18.26 -23.46
C ARG A 158 -2.59 19.22 -24.25
N LEU A 159 -2.17 20.34 -23.64
CA LEU A 159 -1.26 21.30 -24.27
C LEU A 159 0.09 20.67 -24.65
N ASN A 160 0.52 19.64 -23.92
CA ASN A 160 1.78 18.93 -24.16
C ASN A 160 1.61 17.64 -24.99
N SER A 161 0.44 17.45 -25.62
CA SER A 161 0.10 16.27 -26.44
C SER A 161 0.20 14.94 -25.68
N VAL A 162 -0.11 14.95 -24.38
CA VAL A 162 -0.23 13.74 -23.57
C VAL A 162 -1.71 13.35 -23.48
N PRO A 163 -2.13 12.20 -24.03
CA PRO A 163 -3.53 11.79 -24.00
C PRO A 163 -3.97 11.44 -22.57
N VAL A 164 -5.11 11.97 -22.15
CA VAL A 164 -5.78 11.60 -20.89
C VAL A 164 -6.90 10.63 -21.22
N CYS A 165 -6.87 9.44 -20.63
CA CYS A 165 -7.88 8.40 -20.88
C CYS A 165 -9.03 8.43 -19.87
N GLY A 166 -8.86 9.12 -18.73
CA GLY A 166 -9.91 9.30 -17.73
C GLY A 166 -9.42 10.08 -16.51
N GLU A 167 -10.32 10.24 -15.54
CA GLU A 167 -10.03 10.85 -14.24
C GLU A 167 -10.71 10.10 -13.09
N ALA A 168 -10.21 10.21 -11.87
CA ALA A 168 -10.84 9.69 -10.65
C ALA A 168 -10.61 10.64 -9.47
N GLU A 169 -11.52 10.65 -8.51
CA GLU A 169 -11.47 11.55 -7.35
C GLU A 169 -10.94 10.88 -6.07
N ASN A 170 -10.70 9.57 -6.09
CA ASN A 170 -10.14 8.83 -4.98
C ASN A 170 -9.49 7.52 -5.45
N GLY A 171 -8.78 6.85 -4.54
CA GLY A 171 -8.10 5.60 -4.83
C GLY A 171 -9.00 4.44 -5.25
N GLN A 172 -10.22 4.35 -4.73
CA GLN A 172 -11.14 3.27 -5.09
C GLN A 172 -11.60 3.41 -6.55
N GLN A 173 -12.03 4.62 -6.95
CA GLN A 173 -12.36 4.90 -8.34
C GLN A 173 -11.16 4.72 -9.28
N ALA A 174 -9.95 5.04 -8.81
CA ALA A 174 -8.74 4.81 -9.59
C ALA A 174 -8.53 3.33 -9.91
N VAL A 175 -8.72 2.44 -8.92
CA VAL A 175 -8.63 0.98 -9.10
C VAL A 175 -9.67 0.49 -10.11
N GLU A 176 -10.92 0.91 -9.97
CA GLU A 176 -12.01 0.55 -10.89
C GLU A 176 -11.70 0.99 -12.33
N LYS A 177 -11.28 2.24 -12.52
CA LYS A 177 -10.95 2.79 -13.85
C LYS A 177 -9.68 2.19 -14.46
N VAL A 178 -8.73 1.73 -13.66
CA VAL A 178 -7.59 0.99 -14.19
C VAL A 178 -8.02 -0.34 -14.80
N GLN A 179 -8.95 -1.06 -14.18
CA GLN A 179 -9.46 -2.33 -14.74
C GLN A 179 -10.18 -2.09 -16.07
N GLU A 180 -10.96 -1.02 -16.14
CA GLU A 180 -11.75 -0.66 -17.32
C GLU A 180 -10.87 -0.10 -18.46
N LEU A 181 -10.08 0.93 -18.17
CA LEU A 181 -9.40 1.74 -19.17
C LEU A 181 -8.00 1.25 -19.51
N ARG A 182 -7.39 0.43 -18.64
CA ARG A 182 -6.01 -0.07 -18.76
C ARG A 182 -5.01 1.04 -19.15
N PRO A 183 -4.91 2.11 -18.36
CA PRO A 183 -4.02 3.24 -18.68
C PRO A 183 -2.56 2.80 -18.73
N GLU A 184 -1.77 3.51 -19.54
CA GLU A 184 -0.31 3.33 -19.55
C GLU A 184 0.32 3.87 -18.26
N VAL A 185 -0.18 5.02 -17.79
CA VAL A 185 0.29 5.68 -16.58
C VAL A 185 -0.89 6.16 -15.75
N VAL A 186 -0.84 5.96 -14.44
CA VAL A 186 -1.70 6.62 -13.47
C VAL A 186 -0.90 7.74 -12.82
N LEU A 187 -1.38 8.97 -12.99
CA LEU A 187 -0.89 10.13 -12.24
C LEU A 187 -1.72 10.23 -10.95
N LEU A 188 -1.09 9.96 -9.82
CA LEU A 188 -1.79 9.62 -8.58
C LEU A 188 -1.40 10.55 -7.44
N ASP A 189 -2.36 11.33 -6.95
CA ASP A 189 -2.16 12.03 -5.67
C ASP A 189 -2.09 11.03 -4.51
N ILE A 190 -1.42 11.40 -3.43
CA ILE A 190 -1.27 10.58 -2.24
C ILE A 190 -2.42 10.84 -1.28
N ASP A 191 -2.72 12.09 -1.00
CA ASP A 191 -3.65 12.48 0.05
C ASP A 191 -5.05 12.63 -0.53
N MET A 192 -5.82 11.55 -0.46
CA MET A 192 -7.19 11.50 -0.96
C MET A 192 -8.09 10.78 0.05
N PRO A 193 -9.37 11.15 0.14
CA PRO A 193 -10.34 10.46 0.99
C PRO A 193 -10.65 9.05 0.46
N VAL A 194 -11.34 8.24 1.28
CA VAL A 194 -11.80 6.88 0.97
C VAL A 194 -10.67 5.85 0.82
N MET A 195 -9.76 6.07 -0.12
CA MET A 195 -8.56 5.28 -0.35
C MET A 195 -7.45 6.22 -0.82
N ASN A 196 -6.35 6.25 -0.07
CA ASN A 196 -5.23 7.12 -0.39
C ASN A 196 -4.43 6.58 -1.59
N GLY A 197 -3.58 7.42 -2.18
CA GLY A 197 -2.80 7.05 -3.37
C GLY A 197 -1.85 5.88 -3.15
N ILE A 198 -1.34 5.70 -1.94
CA ILE A 198 -0.45 4.58 -1.61
C ILE A 198 -1.22 3.25 -1.66
N GLN A 199 -2.41 3.21 -1.05
CA GLN A 199 -3.31 2.06 -1.08
C GLN A 199 -3.78 1.78 -2.51
N ALA A 200 -4.16 2.81 -3.26
CA ALA A 200 -4.56 2.68 -4.65
C ALA A 200 -3.44 2.12 -5.53
N ALA A 201 -2.21 2.61 -5.35
CA ALA A 201 -1.06 2.13 -6.10
C ALA A 201 -0.78 0.64 -5.88
N TYR A 202 -0.98 0.16 -4.66
CA TYR A 202 -0.86 -1.26 -4.32
C TYR A 202 -1.90 -2.11 -5.07
N GLU A 203 -3.17 -1.70 -5.01
CA GLU A 203 -4.26 -2.42 -5.69
C GLU A 203 -4.08 -2.41 -7.21
N ILE A 204 -3.73 -1.26 -7.78
CA ILE A 204 -3.45 -1.07 -9.22
C ILE A 204 -2.33 -2.01 -9.69
N ARG A 205 -1.23 -2.13 -8.94
CA ARG A 205 -0.14 -3.06 -9.27
C ARG A 205 -0.57 -4.52 -9.29
N ARG A 206 -1.50 -4.89 -8.40
CA ARG A 206 -2.00 -6.27 -8.30
C ARG A 206 -2.89 -6.64 -9.48
N ILE A 207 -3.73 -5.71 -9.93
CA ILE A 207 -4.71 -5.94 -11.00
C ILE A 207 -4.16 -5.63 -12.40
N SER A 208 -3.20 -4.70 -12.50
CA SER A 208 -2.59 -4.26 -13.76
C SER A 208 -1.08 -3.99 -13.57
N PRO A 209 -0.25 -5.04 -13.51
CA PRO A 209 1.20 -4.90 -13.30
C PRO A 209 1.92 -4.09 -14.39
N SER A 210 1.32 -3.97 -15.58
CA SER A 210 1.85 -3.18 -16.70
C SER A 210 1.53 -1.69 -16.60
N THR A 211 0.58 -1.30 -15.75
CA THR A 211 0.21 0.11 -15.56
C THR A 211 1.25 0.79 -14.67
N LYS A 212 1.88 1.83 -15.21
CA LYS A 212 2.90 2.61 -14.51
C LYS A 212 2.23 3.58 -13.56
N ILE A 213 2.91 3.92 -12.48
CA ILE A 213 2.37 4.83 -11.46
C ILE A 213 3.37 5.96 -11.25
N LEU A 214 2.88 7.19 -11.39
CA LEU A 214 3.58 8.43 -11.11
C LEU A 214 2.87 9.15 -9.97
N PHE A 215 3.52 9.26 -8.81
CA PHE A 215 2.94 10.03 -7.72
C PHE A 215 3.02 11.53 -7.98
N PHE A 216 1.94 12.25 -7.68
CA PHE A 216 1.81 13.69 -7.90
C PHE A 216 1.24 14.39 -6.67
N THR A 217 2.12 14.80 -5.76
CA THR A 217 1.75 15.24 -4.39
C THR A 217 2.36 16.59 -4.02
N ILE A 218 1.81 17.25 -3.00
CA ILE A 218 2.41 18.44 -2.38
C ILE A 218 3.53 18.10 -1.39
N HIS A 219 3.63 16.84 -0.93
CA HIS A 219 4.61 16.42 0.07
C HIS A 219 5.96 16.03 -0.54
N ASN A 220 7.05 16.49 0.08
CA ASN A 220 8.34 16.56 -0.59
C ASN A 220 9.43 15.62 -0.03
N ASN A 221 9.18 14.75 0.97
CA ASN A 221 10.26 13.85 1.46
C ASN A 221 9.89 12.48 2.07
N GLU A 222 8.88 12.34 2.94
CA GLU A 222 8.72 11.06 3.68
C GLU A 222 7.86 10.01 2.96
N ALA A 223 6.76 10.42 2.32
CA ALA A 223 5.94 9.52 1.49
C ALA A 223 6.69 8.96 0.26
N ILE A 224 7.73 9.69 -0.19
CA ILE A 224 8.57 9.40 -1.36
C ILE A 224 9.41 8.14 -1.15
N SER A 225 9.89 7.91 0.07
CA SER A 225 10.71 6.73 0.38
C SER A 225 9.89 5.45 0.33
N GLY A 226 8.63 5.49 0.80
CA GLY A 226 7.69 4.37 0.70
C GLY A 226 7.27 4.07 -0.74
N ALA A 227 6.98 5.10 -1.53
CA ALA A 227 6.61 4.99 -2.95
C ALA A 227 7.70 4.30 -3.81
N ARG A 228 8.96 4.65 -3.56
CA ARG A 228 10.12 4.08 -4.27
C ARG A 228 10.30 2.59 -3.95
N LEU A 229 10.01 2.18 -2.72
CA LEU A 229 10.07 0.78 -2.26
C LEU A 229 8.91 -0.07 -2.79
N MET A 230 7.75 0.53 -3.07
CA MET A 230 6.62 -0.16 -3.69
C MET A 230 6.76 -0.28 -5.21
N GLY A 231 7.82 0.27 -5.81
CA GLY A 231 8.18 0.17 -7.22
C GLY A 231 7.50 1.22 -8.10
N ALA A 232 6.95 2.31 -7.54
CA ALA A 232 6.43 3.42 -8.34
C ALA A 232 7.56 3.98 -9.20
N GLU A 233 7.31 4.04 -10.50
CA GLU A 233 8.35 4.31 -11.50
C GLU A 233 8.75 5.79 -11.53
N GLY A 234 8.05 6.66 -10.78
CA GLY A 234 8.44 8.04 -10.57
C GLY A 234 7.58 8.78 -9.55
N TYR A 235 8.03 9.99 -9.22
CA TYR A 235 7.34 10.96 -8.37
C TYR A 235 7.61 12.38 -8.92
N VAL A 236 6.62 13.27 -8.79
CA VAL A 236 6.72 14.71 -9.10
C VAL A 236 5.93 15.50 -8.06
N THR A 237 6.46 16.62 -7.55
CA THR A 237 5.63 17.50 -6.70
C THR A 237 4.65 18.33 -7.53
N LYS A 238 3.52 18.70 -6.93
CA LYS A 238 2.62 19.69 -7.54
C LYS A 238 3.32 21.04 -7.77
N SER A 239 4.31 21.41 -6.95
CA SER A 239 5.12 22.62 -7.13
C SER A 239 6.10 22.56 -8.31
N ALA A 240 6.58 21.37 -8.67
CA ALA A 240 7.48 21.14 -9.79
C ALA A 240 6.75 20.73 -11.09
N ALA A 241 5.41 20.72 -11.08
CA ALA A 241 4.60 20.21 -12.19
C ALA A 241 4.93 20.87 -13.54
N GLY A 242 5.12 22.20 -13.53
CA GLY A 242 5.40 22.97 -14.75
C GLY A 242 6.71 22.59 -15.46
N THR A 243 7.68 22.04 -14.72
CA THR A 243 9.01 21.70 -15.25
C THR A 243 9.26 20.20 -15.33
N GLU A 244 8.71 19.40 -14.41
CA GLU A 244 9.11 18.00 -14.24
C GLU A 244 8.05 16.97 -14.67
N LEU A 245 6.76 17.35 -14.70
CA LEU A 245 5.67 16.39 -14.95
C LEU A 245 5.74 15.78 -16.36
N ILE A 246 5.90 16.60 -17.40
CA ILE A 246 5.97 16.12 -18.78
C ILE A 246 7.23 15.27 -19.03
N PRO A 247 8.44 15.69 -18.61
CA PRO A 247 9.62 14.83 -18.69
C PRO A 247 9.48 13.51 -17.93
N ALA A 248 8.85 13.50 -16.75
CA ALA A 248 8.60 12.28 -16.00
C ALA A 248 7.65 11.33 -16.74
N LEU A 249 6.50 11.81 -17.21
CA LEU A 249 5.53 11.01 -17.97
C LEU A 249 6.13 10.43 -19.25
N ARG A 250 6.91 11.21 -20.01
CA ARG A 250 7.55 10.73 -21.24
C ARG A 250 8.56 9.61 -20.97
N ARG A 251 9.35 9.70 -19.90
CA ARG A 251 10.27 8.62 -19.48
C ARG A 251 9.52 7.33 -19.18
N LEU A 252 8.39 7.43 -18.49
CA LEU A 252 7.54 6.27 -18.18
C LEU A 252 6.96 5.64 -19.44
N ILE A 253 6.37 6.44 -20.33
CA ILE A 253 5.75 5.96 -21.57
C ILE A 253 6.78 5.32 -22.51
N GLN A 254 8.00 5.87 -22.60
CA GLN A 254 9.05 5.39 -23.51
C GLN A 254 9.82 4.17 -23.01
N ALA A 255 9.80 3.84 -21.71
CA ALA A 255 10.53 2.71 -21.13
C ALA A 255 9.87 1.35 -21.44
N LYS A 256 9.62 1.06 -22.73
CA LYS A 256 9.22 -0.27 -23.23
C LYS A 256 10.47 -1.15 -23.34
N TYR A 257 10.55 -2.21 -22.53
CA TYR A 257 11.47 -3.33 -22.70
C TYR A 257 10.66 -4.59 -22.96
#